data_AF-A0A229T2R1-F1
#
_entry.id   AF-A0A229T2R1-F1
#
_cell.length_a   1.000
_cell.length_b   1.000
_cell.length_c   1.000
_cell.angle_alpha   90.00
_cell.angle_beta   90.00
_cell.angle_gamma   90.00
#
_symmetry.space_group_name_H-M   'P 1'
#
loop_
_entity.id
_entity.type
_entity.pdbx_description
1 polymer ?
#
loop_
_entity_poly.entity_id
_entity_poly.type
_entity_poly.pdbx_seq_one_letter_code
_entity_poly.pdbx_strand_id
1 'polypeptide(L)'
;MSVPTDTRPFSAALRASTLEVHDRANYSPYMRALLGGELTQEGYTRLAIQYYFVYGAIEAASDAMAGHPVGGEFVFDALRRLPHLERDLAHLVGPGWRSTISPLASTQAYVSRIREAASWAGGYVAHHYTRYLGDIAGGQVIRRTLEKNYDVAEAGALFYHFDGIGSAPRFRDAYRAKLDTAPWDDDERARVIDEALAAFECNVAVFDELALRLDEVRVG
;
A
#
# COMPACT_ATOMS: atom_id res chain seq x y z
N MET A 1 36.97 -10.30 -9.36
CA MET A 1 36.71 -8.93 -8.88
C MET A 1 35.63 -9.04 -7.81
N SER A 2 35.95 -8.77 -6.54
CA SER A 2 34.93 -8.74 -5.50
C SER A 2 34.03 -7.53 -5.72
N VAL A 3 32.75 -7.78 -5.95
CA VAL A 3 31.72 -6.75 -5.94
C VAL A 3 31.71 -6.15 -4.51
N PRO A 4 31.73 -4.83 -4.32
CA PRO A 4 31.62 -4.26 -2.99
C PRO A 4 30.27 -4.68 -2.40
N THR A 5 30.29 -5.49 -1.35
CA THR A 5 29.09 -5.80 -0.56
C THR A 5 28.59 -4.49 0.05
N ASP A 6 27.38 -4.06 -0.30
CA ASP A 6 26.74 -2.92 0.34
C ASP A 6 26.61 -3.24 1.84
N THR A 7 27.39 -2.55 2.67
CA THR A 7 27.46 -2.80 4.12
C THR A 7 26.29 -2.17 4.87
N ARG A 8 25.38 -1.48 4.17
CA ARG A 8 24.19 -0.88 4.78
C ARG A 8 23.20 -1.97 5.19
N PRO A 9 22.40 -1.73 6.25
CA PRO A 9 21.26 -2.58 6.57
C PRO A 9 20.32 -2.71 5.36
N PHE A 10 19.77 -3.90 5.14
CA PHE A 10 18.95 -4.19 3.96
C PHE A 10 17.74 -3.24 3.84
N SER A 11 17.12 -2.88 4.96
CA SER A 11 16.03 -1.91 5.01
C SER A 11 16.43 -0.52 4.49
N ALA A 12 17.69 -0.11 4.70
CA ALA A 12 18.22 1.15 4.20
C ALA A 12 18.53 1.08 2.71
N ALA A 13 19.07 -0.05 2.22
CA ALA A 13 19.28 -0.29 0.80
C ALA A 13 17.93 -0.31 0.05
N LEU A 14 16.95 -1.07 0.54
CA LEU A 14 15.60 -1.14 -0.02
C LEU A 14 14.94 0.24 -0.11
N ARG A 15 14.96 1.01 0.98
CA ARG A 15 14.43 2.39 1.00
C ARG A 15 15.12 3.29 -0.03
N ALA A 16 16.44 3.22 -0.13
CA ALA A 16 17.21 4.04 -1.07
C ALA A 16 16.86 3.69 -2.52
N SER A 17 16.77 2.40 -2.83
CA SER A 17 16.44 1.91 -4.18
C SER A 17 15.03 2.31 -4.62
N THR A 18 14.06 2.37 -3.70
CA THR A 18 12.67 2.69 -4.04
C THR A 18 12.33 4.17 -3.93
N LEU A 19 13.27 5.05 -3.57
CA LEU A 19 12.97 6.45 -3.24
C LEU A 19 12.36 7.23 -4.41
N GLU A 20 12.93 7.09 -5.61
CA GLU A 20 12.47 7.82 -6.79
C GLU A 20 11.03 7.45 -7.17
N VAL A 21 10.72 6.15 -7.23
CA VAL A 21 9.39 5.66 -7.59
C VAL A 21 8.36 5.93 -6.47
N HIS A 22 8.78 5.90 -5.20
CA HIS A 22 7.95 6.33 -4.08
C HIS A 22 7.54 7.80 -4.22
N ASP A 23 8.49 8.68 -4.56
CA ASP A 23 8.20 10.11 -4.73
C ASP A 23 7.28 10.33 -5.94
N ARG A 24 7.51 9.63 -7.06
CA ARG A 24 6.59 9.68 -8.22
C ARG A 24 5.17 9.28 -7.86
N ALA A 25 4.99 8.21 -7.06
CA ALA A 25 3.67 7.76 -6.61
C ALA A 25 2.97 8.82 -5.74
N ASN A 26 3.68 9.38 -4.74
CA ASN A 26 3.15 10.40 -3.83
C ASN A 26 2.80 11.72 -4.52
N TYR A 27 3.54 12.05 -5.57
CA TYR A 27 3.38 13.28 -6.34
C TYR A 27 2.62 13.09 -7.65
N SER A 28 1.97 11.94 -7.83
CA SER A 28 1.11 11.68 -8.99
C SER A 28 0.00 12.74 -9.10
N PRO A 29 -0.44 13.09 -10.33
CA PRO A 29 -1.48 14.11 -10.52
C PRO A 29 -2.74 13.83 -9.71
N TYR A 30 -3.15 12.56 -9.64
CA TYR A 30 -4.34 12.16 -8.89
C TYR A 30 -4.16 12.34 -7.38
N MET A 31 -3.03 11.91 -6.80
CA MET A 31 -2.76 12.12 -5.37
C MET A 31 -2.63 13.60 -5.01
N ARG A 32 -2.03 14.42 -5.88
CA ARG A 32 -1.96 15.88 -5.67
C ARG A 32 -3.35 16.51 -5.64
N ALA A 33 -4.22 16.20 -6.61
CA ALA A 33 -5.58 16.71 -6.63
C ALA A 33 -6.39 16.24 -5.42
N LEU A 34 -6.27 14.95 -5.06
CA LEU A 34 -6.95 14.36 -3.90
C LEU A 34 -6.54 15.05 -2.59
N LEU A 35 -5.25 15.18 -2.34
CA LEU A 35 -4.76 15.78 -1.10
C LEU A 35 -4.89 17.31 -1.10
N GLY A 36 -4.96 17.93 -2.28
CA GLY A 36 -5.28 19.34 -2.47
C GLY A 36 -6.74 19.69 -2.20
N GLY A 37 -7.64 18.70 -2.14
CA GLY A 37 -9.08 18.92 -2.02
C GLY A 37 -9.72 19.40 -3.32
N GLU A 38 -9.08 19.12 -4.45
CA GLU A 38 -9.55 19.49 -5.78
C GLU A 38 -10.54 18.45 -6.35
N LEU A 39 -10.74 17.32 -5.66
CA LEU A 39 -11.66 16.27 -6.08
C LEU A 39 -12.97 16.31 -5.29
N THR A 40 -13.98 15.63 -5.79
CA THR A 40 -15.22 15.32 -5.07
C THR A 40 -15.04 14.11 -4.15
N GLN A 41 -15.99 13.86 -3.24
CA GLN A 41 -16.03 12.63 -2.44
C GLN A 41 -16.09 11.38 -3.32
N GLU A 42 -16.76 11.45 -4.49
CA GLU A 42 -16.74 10.37 -5.47
C GLU A 42 -15.32 10.11 -5.97
N GLY A 43 -14.55 11.17 -6.24
CA GLY A 43 -13.13 11.08 -6.58
C GLY A 43 -12.37 10.27 -5.55
N TYR A 44 -12.44 10.63 -4.27
CA TYR A 44 -11.81 9.83 -3.20
C TYR A 44 -12.33 8.38 -3.14
N THR A 45 -13.64 8.17 -3.28
CA THR A 45 -14.26 6.85 -3.24
C THR A 45 -13.70 5.92 -4.31
N ARG A 46 -13.42 6.42 -5.52
CA ARG A 46 -12.79 5.64 -6.61
C ARG A 46 -11.44 5.05 -6.19
N LEU A 47 -10.64 5.79 -5.41
CA LEU A 47 -9.37 5.28 -4.87
C LEU A 47 -9.58 4.23 -3.77
N ALA A 48 -10.48 4.49 -2.83
CA ALA A 48 -10.79 3.56 -1.74
C ALA A 48 -11.24 2.18 -2.28
N ILE A 49 -12.00 2.19 -3.38
CA ILE A 49 -12.38 0.97 -4.10
C ILE A 49 -11.16 0.18 -4.58
N GLN A 50 -10.17 0.85 -5.20
CA GLN A 50 -8.99 0.14 -5.70
C GLN A 50 -8.17 -0.46 -4.56
N TYR A 51 -8.05 0.26 -3.44
CA TYR A 51 -7.38 -0.26 -2.24
C TYR A 51 -8.08 -1.51 -1.69
N TYR A 52 -9.41 -1.60 -1.70
CA TYR A 52 -10.08 -2.84 -1.28
C TYR A 52 -9.57 -4.09 -2.01
N PHE A 53 -9.40 -4.01 -3.34
CA PHE A 53 -8.88 -5.13 -4.12
C PHE A 53 -7.39 -5.40 -3.85
N VAL A 54 -6.56 -4.34 -3.80
CA VAL A 54 -5.11 -4.47 -3.55
C VAL A 54 -4.84 -5.08 -2.18
N TYR A 55 -5.46 -4.54 -1.12
CA TYR A 55 -5.27 -5.06 0.24
C TYR A 55 -5.87 -6.45 0.40
N GLY A 56 -6.96 -6.77 -0.30
CA GLY A 56 -7.47 -8.14 -0.30
C GLY A 56 -6.49 -9.15 -0.88
N ALA A 57 -5.73 -8.77 -1.90
CA ALA A 57 -4.67 -9.62 -2.44
C ALA A 57 -3.49 -9.76 -1.46
N ILE A 58 -3.05 -8.67 -0.83
CA ILE A 58 -1.94 -8.68 0.13
C ILE A 58 -2.31 -9.48 1.37
N GLU A 59 -3.51 -9.28 1.93
CA GLU A 59 -3.94 -9.99 3.14
C GLU A 59 -4.18 -11.48 2.89
N ALA A 60 -4.67 -11.86 1.71
CA ALA A 60 -4.73 -13.27 1.32
C ALA A 60 -3.31 -13.88 1.19
N ALA A 61 -2.34 -13.11 0.70
CA ALA A 61 -0.93 -13.54 0.67
C ALA A 61 -0.34 -13.65 2.09
N SER A 62 -0.72 -12.76 3.01
CA SER A 62 -0.37 -12.86 4.43
C SER A 62 -0.91 -14.14 5.07
N ASP A 63 -2.17 -14.48 4.80
CA ASP A 63 -2.77 -15.73 5.29
C ASP A 63 -2.02 -16.97 4.78
N ALA A 64 -1.64 -16.98 3.50
CA ALA A 64 -0.85 -18.05 2.91
C ALA A 64 0.59 -18.13 3.48
N MET A 65 1.16 -16.99 3.88
CA MET A 65 2.52 -16.89 4.42
C MET A 65 2.63 -17.13 5.92
N ALA A 66 1.51 -17.21 6.66
CA ALA A 66 1.51 -17.30 8.12
C ALA A 66 2.37 -18.45 8.69
N GLY A 67 2.47 -19.57 7.96
CA GLY A 67 3.31 -20.72 8.35
C GLY A 67 4.74 -20.72 7.77
N HIS A 68 5.09 -19.75 6.92
CA HIS A 68 6.40 -19.72 6.25
C HIS A 68 7.48 -19.20 7.22
N PRO A 69 8.67 -19.83 7.34
CA PRO A 69 9.68 -19.46 8.35
C PRO A 69 10.19 -18.01 8.23
N VAL A 70 10.31 -17.49 7.00
CA VAL A 70 10.66 -16.08 6.76
C VAL A 70 9.43 -15.18 6.58
N GLY A 71 8.53 -15.49 5.62
CA GLY A 71 7.34 -14.68 5.34
C GLY A 71 6.38 -14.50 6.53
N GLY A 72 6.22 -15.52 7.38
CA GLY A 72 5.34 -15.47 8.55
C GLY A 72 5.76 -14.41 9.59
N GLU A 73 7.06 -14.09 9.66
CA GLU A 73 7.59 -13.01 10.53
C GLU A 73 7.10 -11.62 10.11
N PHE A 74 6.58 -11.49 8.89
CA PHE A 74 6.02 -10.27 8.32
C PHE A 74 4.49 -10.30 8.23
N VAL A 75 3.84 -11.26 8.87
CA VAL A 75 2.37 -11.28 9.00
C VAL A 75 1.98 -10.56 10.28
N PHE A 76 1.29 -9.43 10.15
CA PHE A 76 0.86 -8.61 11.29
C PHE A 76 -0.64 -8.37 11.25
N ASP A 77 -1.41 -9.02 12.12
CA ASP A 77 -2.86 -8.82 12.16
C ASP A 77 -3.26 -7.38 12.48
N ALA A 78 -2.43 -6.67 13.26
CA ALA A 78 -2.61 -5.24 13.56
C ALA A 78 -2.55 -4.33 12.32
N LEU A 79 -2.00 -4.82 11.19
CA LEU A 79 -1.93 -4.08 9.94
C LEU A 79 -3.10 -4.33 9.01
N ARG A 80 -3.95 -5.34 9.24
CA ARG A 80 -5.07 -5.63 8.32
C ARG A 80 -5.97 -4.40 8.12
N ARG A 81 -6.24 -4.10 6.84
CA ARG A 81 -7.00 -2.95 6.36
C ARG A 81 -8.37 -3.34 5.84
N LEU A 82 -8.55 -4.58 5.35
CA LEU A 82 -9.83 -5.01 4.79
C LEU A 82 -11.02 -4.70 5.71
N PRO A 83 -11.02 -5.04 7.02
CA PRO A 83 -12.17 -4.72 7.87
C PRO A 83 -12.51 -3.22 7.95
N HIS A 84 -11.49 -2.36 7.86
CA HIS A 84 -11.67 -0.91 7.83
C HIS A 84 -12.18 -0.44 6.47
N LEU A 85 -11.60 -0.94 5.36
CA LEU A 85 -12.03 -0.62 4.00
C LEU A 85 -13.47 -1.05 3.73
N GLU A 86 -13.91 -2.19 4.26
CA GLU A 86 -15.29 -2.65 4.11
C GLU A 86 -16.30 -1.73 4.77
N ARG A 87 -15.93 -1.15 5.93
CA ARG A 87 -16.74 -0.14 6.63
C ARG A 87 -16.71 1.19 5.89
N ASP A 88 -15.52 1.59 5.41
CA ASP A 88 -15.35 2.78 4.56
C ASP A 88 -16.24 2.71 3.31
N LEU A 89 -16.20 1.60 2.59
CA LEU A 89 -16.99 1.43 1.36
C LEU A 89 -18.49 1.32 1.62
N ALA A 90 -18.90 0.74 2.75
CA ALA A 90 -20.32 0.74 3.14
C ALA A 90 -20.86 2.15 3.39
N HIS A 91 -20.03 3.07 3.87
CA HIS A 91 -20.39 4.47 4.06
C HIS A 91 -20.29 5.28 2.76
N LEU A 92 -19.19 5.12 2.01
CA LEU A 92 -18.89 5.91 0.82
C LEU A 92 -19.75 5.56 -0.40
N VAL A 93 -20.02 4.26 -0.60
CA VAL A 93 -20.77 3.76 -1.77
C VAL A 93 -22.21 3.43 -1.39
N GLY A 94 -22.45 3.04 -0.13
CA GLY A 94 -23.75 2.69 0.41
C GLY A 94 -24.00 1.18 0.56
N PRO A 95 -25.21 0.79 1.01
CA PRO A 95 -25.59 -0.61 1.15
C PRO A 95 -25.48 -1.35 -0.18
N GLY A 96 -24.84 -2.53 -0.18
CA GLY A 96 -24.64 -3.31 -1.40
C GLY A 96 -23.38 -2.94 -2.20
N TRP A 97 -22.48 -2.11 -1.66
CA TRP A 97 -21.22 -1.72 -2.30
C TRP A 97 -20.45 -2.89 -2.95
N ARG A 98 -20.44 -4.08 -2.33
CA ARG A 98 -19.73 -5.26 -2.86
C ARG A 98 -20.14 -5.65 -4.28
N SER A 99 -21.40 -5.43 -4.66
CA SER A 99 -21.91 -5.75 -6.00
C SER A 99 -21.77 -4.61 -7.01
N THR A 100 -21.39 -3.41 -6.56
CA THR A 100 -21.33 -2.21 -7.42
C THR A 100 -19.91 -1.77 -7.73
N ILE A 101 -18.93 -2.19 -6.93
CA ILE A 101 -17.54 -1.84 -7.13
C ILE A 101 -16.85 -2.79 -8.13
N SER A 102 -15.90 -2.27 -8.88
CA SER A 102 -15.06 -3.06 -9.78
C SER A 102 -13.62 -2.54 -9.79
N PRO A 103 -12.61 -3.42 -9.90
CA PRO A 103 -11.23 -2.99 -10.01
C PRO A 103 -10.96 -2.45 -11.42
N LEU A 104 -10.16 -1.39 -11.48
CA LEU A 104 -9.54 -0.91 -12.72
C LEU A 104 -8.63 -1.97 -13.36
N ALA A 105 -8.26 -1.80 -14.63
CA ALA A 105 -7.37 -2.75 -15.31
C ALA A 105 -5.98 -2.80 -14.64
N SER A 106 -5.42 -1.64 -14.29
CA SER A 106 -4.18 -1.52 -13.50
C SER A 106 -4.30 -2.16 -12.12
N THR A 107 -5.48 -2.07 -11.48
CA THR A 107 -5.72 -2.69 -10.17
C THR A 107 -5.78 -4.22 -10.30
N GLN A 108 -6.40 -4.75 -11.35
CA GLN A 108 -6.38 -6.20 -11.65
C GLN A 108 -4.97 -6.70 -11.94
N ALA A 109 -4.18 -5.94 -12.70
CA ALA A 109 -2.78 -6.24 -12.96
C ALA A 109 -1.97 -6.25 -11.64
N TYR A 110 -2.19 -5.27 -10.76
CA TYR A 110 -1.51 -5.21 -9.48
C TYR A 110 -1.87 -6.40 -8.57
N VAL A 111 -3.17 -6.72 -8.46
CA VAL A 111 -3.64 -7.92 -7.74
C VAL A 111 -3.01 -9.20 -8.28
N SER A 112 -2.89 -9.33 -9.60
CA SER A 112 -2.25 -10.49 -10.22
C SER A 112 -0.77 -10.55 -9.87
N ARG A 113 -0.06 -9.42 -9.92
CA ARG A 113 1.36 -9.34 -9.55
C ARG A 113 1.60 -9.71 -8.08
N ILE A 114 0.74 -9.25 -7.16
CA ILE A 114 0.81 -9.61 -5.73
C ILE A 114 0.71 -11.13 -5.56
N ARG A 115 -0.25 -11.76 -6.24
CA ARG A 115 -0.45 -13.22 -6.18
C ARG A 115 0.75 -13.99 -6.73
N GLU A 116 1.31 -13.55 -7.85
CA GLU A 116 2.51 -14.15 -8.45
C GLU A 116 3.73 -14.01 -7.52
N ALA A 117 3.96 -12.82 -6.98
CA ALA A 117 5.10 -12.52 -6.11
C ALA A 117 5.01 -13.26 -4.78
N ALA A 118 3.80 -13.56 -4.29
CA ALA A 118 3.57 -14.36 -3.09
C ALA A 118 3.92 -15.86 -3.25
N SER A 119 4.47 -16.29 -4.38
CA SER A 119 5.05 -17.63 -4.54
C SER A 119 6.32 -17.86 -3.70
N TRP A 120 6.92 -16.80 -3.16
CA TRP A 120 8.09 -16.85 -2.28
C TRP A 120 8.05 -15.71 -1.24
N ALA A 121 8.79 -15.87 -0.14
CA ALA A 121 8.67 -14.98 1.02
C ALA A 121 9.05 -13.53 0.72
N GLY A 122 10.21 -13.27 0.13
CA GLY A 122 10.63 -11.89 -0.13
C GLY A 122 9.74 -11.17 -1.15
N GLY A 123 9.08 -11.91 -2.06
CA GLY A 123 8.12 -11.32 -2.99
C GLY A 123 6.87 -10.84 -2.28
N TYR A 124 6.32 -11.65 -1.37
CA TYR A 124 5.27 -11.21 -0.44
C TYR A 124 5.73 -9.99 0.39
N VAL A 125 6.92 -10.07 1.00
CA VAL A 125 7.46 -9.00 1.86
C VAL A 125 7.63 -7.69 1.10
N ALA A 126 8.00 -7.72 -0.17
CA ALA A 126 8.14 -6.54 -1.01
C ALA A 126 6.82 -5.76 -1.14
N HIS A 127 5.72 -6.45 -1.48
CA HIS A 127 4.39 -5.83 -1.60
C HIS A 127 3.87 -5.33 -0.24
N HIS A 128 4.04 -6.16 0.81
CA HIS A 128 3.66 -5.81 2.17
C HIS A 128 4.44 -4.57 2.67
N TYR A 129 5.75 -4.53 2.46
CA TYR A 129 6.61 -3.38 2.80
C TYR A 129 6.15 -2.11 2.09
N THR A 130 5.99 -2.18 0.75
CA THR A 130 5.67 -1.02 -0.10
C THR A 130 4.36 -0.36 0.33
N ARG A 131 3.34 -1.16 0.65
CA ARG A 131 2.03 -0.63 1.07
C ARG A 131 2.04 -0.19 2.54
N TYR A 132 2.26 -1.11 3.48
CA TYR A 132 2.01 -0.82 4.90
C TYR A 132 2.96 0.21 5.50
N LEU A 133 4.26 0.20 5.16
CA LEU A 133 5.16 1.22 5.73
C LEU A 133 4.85 2.62 5.17
N GLY A 134 4.36 2.71 3.93
CA GLY A 134 3.87 3.94 3.33
C GLY A 134 2.63 4.47 4.07
N ASP A 135 1.63 3.61 4.30
CA ASP A 135 0.40 3.98 4.99
C ASP A 135 0.65 4.45 6.42
N ILE A 136 1.54 3.78 7.16
CA ILE A 136 1.88 4.16 8.54
C ILE A 136 2.63 5.49 8.57
N ALA A 137 3.46 5.77 7.55
CA ALA A 137 4.26 7.00 7.50
C ALA A 137 3.41 8.26 7.29
N GLY A 138 2.45 8.19 6.36
CA GLY A 138 1.64 9.34 5.95
C GLY A 138 0.19 9.33 6.44
N GLY A 139 -0.30 8.19 6.95
CA GLY A 139 -1.72 7.93 7.13
C GLY A 139 -2.45 8.93 8.02
N GLN A 140 -1.84 9.38 9.12
CA GLN A 140 -2.46 10.38 10.00
C GLN A 140 -2.59 11.78 9.37
N VAL A 141 -1.69 12.14 8.46
CA VAL A 141 -1.79 13.38 7.70
C VAL A 141 -2.85 13.23 6.62
N ILE A 142 -2.79 12.13 5.85
CA ILE A 142 -3.75 11.84 4.78
C ILE A 142 -5.17 11.77 5.33
N ARG A 143 -5.40 11.05 6.43
CA ARG A 143 -6.69 10.97 7.13
C ARG A 143 -7.28 12.36 7.41
N ARG A 144 -6.53 13.22 8.09
CA ARG A 144 -7.00 14.57 8.45
C ARG A 144 -7.33 15.41 7.23
N THR A 145 -6.54 15.29 6.17
CA THR A 145 -6.81 15.93 4.88
C THR A 145 -8.11 15.42 4.27
N LEU A 146 -8.34 14.10 4.31
CA LEU A 146 -9.53 13.49 3.73
C LEU A 146 -10.80 13.88 4.50
N GLU A 147 -10.79 13.75 5.84
CA GLU A 147 -11.90 14.14 6.71
C GLU A 147 -12.27 15.62 6.52
N LYS A 148 -11.26 16.50 6.36
CA LYS A 148 -11.47 17.93 6.10
C LYS A 148 -12.06 18.21 4.72
N ASN A 149 -11.54 17.57 3.68
CA ASN A 149 -11.84 17.96 2.29
C ASN A 149 -13.10 17.28 1.72
N TYR A 150 -13.49 16.11 2.25
CA TYR A 150 -14.51 15.26 1.63
C TYR A 150 -15.73 14.97 2.51
N ASP A 151 -15.81 15.61 3.69
CA ASP A 151 -16.87 15.37 4.69
C ASP A 151 -17.09 13.88 5.00
N VAL A 152 -16.02 13.10 4.88
CA VAL A 152 -16.00 11.69 5.26
C VAL A 152 -15.77 11.66 6.76
N ALA A 153 -16.85 11.43 7.52
CA ALA A 153 -16.75 11.16 8.95
C ALA A 153 -15.88 9.90 9.20
N GLU A 154 -15.69 9.49 10.46
CA GLU A 154 -14.79 8.37 10.80
C GLU A 154 -14.98 7.14 9.91
N ALA A 155 -16.21 6.80 9.55
CA ALA A 155 -16.56 5.65 8.73
C ALA A 155 -16.22 5.78 7.23
N GLY A 156 -15.52 6.82 6.77
CA GLY A 156 -15.03 6.92 5.39
C GLY A 156 -13.51 7.06 5.29
N ALA A 157 -12.78 7.04 6.40
CA ALA A 157 -11.32 7.13 6.42
C ALA A 157 -10.65 6.15 7.40
N LEU A 158 -11.37 5.11 7.84
CA LEU A 158 -10.90 4.11 8.79
C LEU A 158 -9.67 3.35 8.28
N PHE A 159 -9.50 3.21 6.97
CA PHE A 159 -8.31 2.63 6.34
C PHE A 159 -7.01 3.18 6.94
N TYR A 160 -6.98 4.46 7.28
CA TYR A 160 -5.81 5.16 7.82
C TYR A 160 -5.69 5.08 9.37
N HIS A 161 -6.56 4.34 10.05
CA HIS A 161 -6.54 4.15 11.51
C HIS A 161 -5.70 2.93 11.88
N PHE A 162 -4.56 3.13 12.52
CA PHE A 162 -3.61 2.07 12.90
C PHE A 162 -3.59 1.87 14.41
N ASP A 163 -4.74 1.71 15.05
CA ASP A 163 -4.82 1.68 16.52
C ASP A 163 -4.15 0.44 17.13
N GLY A 164 -4.04 -0.65 16.36
CA GLY A 164 -3.45 -1.91 16.80
C GLY A 164 -1.92 -1.92 16.85
N ILE A 165 -1.22 -0.94 16.27
CA ILE A 165 0.26 -0.95 16.21
C ILE A 165 0.94 -0.16 17.33
N GLY A 166 0.16 0.54 18.17
CA GLY A 166 0.66 1.44 19.19
C GLY A 166 1.44 2.60 18.57
N SER A 167 2.77 2.63 18.72
CA SER A 167 3.61 3.72 18.22
C SER A 167 4.05 3.48 16.77
N ALA A 168 3.50 4.26 15.83
CA ALA A 168 3.85 4.18 14.41
C ALA A 168 5.37 4.26 14.13
N PRO A 169 6.16 5.19 14.69
CA PRO A 169 7.62 5.18 14.52
C PRO A 169 8.26 3.87 15.00
N ARG A 170 7.88 3.42 16.20
CA ARG A 170 8.46 2.23 16.85
C ARG A 170 8.12 0.95 16.08
N PHE A 171 6.90 0.85 15.54
CA PHE A 171 6.49 -0.26 14.69
C PHE A 171 7.30 -0.31 13.39
N ARG A 172 7.49 0.84 12.72
CA ARG A 172 8.29 0.90 11.49
C ARG A 172 9.75 0.50 11.75
N ASP A 173 10.32 0.89 12.89
CA ASP A 173 11.68 0.52 13.26
C ASP A 173 11.79 -0.99 13.53
N ALA A 174 10.80 -1.58 14.20
CA ALA A 174 10.72 -3.03 14.40
C ALA A 174 10.57 -3.80 13.07
N TYR A 175 9.75 -3.30 12.15
CA TYR A 175 9.62 -3.88 10.81
C TYR A 175 10.94 -3.84 10.04
N ARG A 176 11.65 -2.70 10.07
CA ARG A 176 12.97 -2.56 9.42
C ARG A 176 14.01 -3.49 10.04
N ALA A 177 14.02 -3.62 11.36
CA ALA A 177 14.90 -4.58 12.03
C ALA A 177 14.66 -6.02 11.54
N LYS A 178 13.41 -6.42 11.31
CA LYS A 178 13.10 -7.73 10.71
C LYS A 178 13.62 -7.86 9.27
N LEU A 179 13.50 -6.81 8.44
CA LEU A 179 14.11 -6.81 7.11
C LEU A 179 15.63 -7.00 7.19
N ASP A 180 16.28 -6.33 8.16
CA ASP A 180 17.73 -6.36 8.32
C ASP A 180 18.26 -7.71 8.83
N THR A 181 17.48 -8.43 9.65
CA THR A 181 17.89 -9.71 10.26
C THR A 181 17.38 -10.95 9.55
N ALA A 182 16.40 -10.84 8.66
CA ALA A 182 15.91 -11.97 7.89
C ALA A 182 17.03 -12.57 7.01
N PRO A 183 17.02 -13.90 6.79
CA PRO A 183 18.17 -14.64 6.25
C PRO A 183 18.29 -14.54 4.72
N TRP A 184 18.17 -13.33 4.19
CA TRP A 184 18.31 -13.04 2.76
C TRP A 184 19.78 -13.14 2.34
N ASP A 185 20.06 -13.94 1.31
CA ASP A 185 21.32 -13.81 0.57
C ASP A 185 21.29 -12.59 -0.37
N ASP A 186 22.42 -12.30 -1.00
CA ASP A 186 22.57 -11.11 -1.85
C ASP A 186 21.64 -11.16 -3.09
N ASP A 187 21.41 -12.35 -3.64
CA ASP A 187 20.52 -12.54 -4.79
C ASP A 187 19.05 -12.34 -4.38
N GLU A 188 18.65 -12.82 -3.21
CA GLU A 188 17.31 -12.62 -2.67
C GLU A 188 17.06 -11.15 -2.33
N ARG A 189 18.05 -10.44 -1.75
CA ARG A 189 17.97 -8.99 -1.52
C ARG A 189 17.74 -8.22 -2.82
N ALA A 190 18.48 -8.54 -3.88
CA ALA A 190 18.31 -7.92 -5.19
C ALA A 190 16.90 -8.18 -5.74
N ARG A 191 16.42 -9.43 -5.67
CA ARG A 191 15.06 -9.80 -6.11
C ARG A 191 13.96 -9.11 -5.31
N VAL A 192 14.13 -8.91 -4.01
CA VAL A 192 13.18 -8.17 -3.16
C VAL A 192 13.15 -6.69 -3.56
N ILE A 193 14.31 -6.09 -3.86
CA ILE A 193 14.39 -4.71 -4.35
C ILE A 193 13.64 -4.57 -5.68
N ASP A 194 13.90 -5.47 -6.63
CA ASP A 194 13.24 -5.47 -7.94
C ASP A 194 11.72 -5.65 -7.80
N GLU A 195 11.26 -6.52 -6.90
CA GLU A 195 9.85 -6.70 -6.64
C GLU A 195 9.22 -5.48 -5.95
N ALA A 196 9.93 -4.82 -5.04
CA ALA A 196 9.43 -3.61 -4.39
C ALA A 196 9.28 -2.46 -5.40
N LEU A 197 10.23 -2.33 -6.34
CA LEU A 197 10.12 -1.42 -7.47
C LEU A 197 8.88 -1.76 -8.31
N ALA A 198 8.67 -3.02 -8.67
CA ALA A 198 7.48 -3.46 -9.41
C ALA A 198 6.17 -3.16 -8.65
N ALA A 199 6.15 -3.32 -7.32
CA ALA A 199 5.02 -2.96 -6.49
C ALA A 199 4.72 -1.46 -6.54
N PHE A 200 5.75 -0.60 -6.48
CA PHE A 200 5.58 0.84 -6.64
C PHE A 200 5.10 1.23 -8.03
N GLU A 201 5.63 0.61 -9.09
CA GLU A 201 5.16 0.84 -10.46
C GLU A 201 3.68 0.47 -10.64
N CYS A 202 3.26 -0.64 -10.03
CA CYS A 202 1.84 -1.02 -10.03
C CYS A 202 0.97 0.03 -9.32
N ASN A 203 1.44 0.62 -8.22
CA ASN A 203 0.73 1.72 -7.55
C ASN A 203 0.65 2.96 -8.43
N VAL A 204 1.75 3.34 -9.09
CA VAL A 204 1.79 4.47 -10.03
C VAL A 204 0.78 4.24 -11.15
N ALA A 205 0.74 3.03 -11.74
CA ALA A 205 -0.22 2.70 -12.80
C ALA A 205 -1.69 2.84 -12.36
N VAL A 206 -2.01 2.49 -11.11
CA VAL A 206 -3.36 2.71 -10.55
C VAL A 206 -3.68 4.20 -10.45
N PHE A 207 -2.75 5.02 -9.97
CA PHE A 207 -2.95 6.46 -9.89
C PHE A 207 -3.05 7.11 -11.27
N ASP A 208 -2.25 6.65 -12.23
CA ASP A 208 -2.29 7.15 -13.61
C ASP A 208 -3.60 6.79 -14.30
N GLU A 209 -4.12 5.58 -14.11
CA GLU A 209 -5.43 5.20 -14.68
C GLU A 209 -6.58 5.97 -14.03
N LEU A 210 -6.55 6.17 -12.71
CA LEU A 210 -7.48 7.07 -12.02
C LEU A 210 -7.38 8.49 -12.56
N ALA A 211 -6.17 8.95 -12.92
CA ALA A 211 -5.92 10.28 -13.45
C ALA A 211 -6.59 10.52 -14.82
N LEU A 212 -6.82 9.47 -15.62
CA LEU A 212 -7.45 9.56 -16.95
C LEU A 212 -8.88 10.09 -16.93
N ARG A 213 -9.52 10.11 -15.76
CA ARG A 213 -10.89 10.58 -15.53
C ARG A 213 -10.97 11.66 -14.45
N LEU A 214 -9.88 12.40 -14.22
CA LEU A 214 -9.83 13.45 -13.20
C LEU A 214 -10.92 14.49 -13.36
N ASP A 215 -11.19 14.93 -14.59
CA ASP A 215 -12.16 16.00 -14.85
C ASP A 215 -13.60 15.62 -14.49
N GLU A 216 -13.93 14.33 -14.43
CA GLU A 216 -15.26 13.85 -14.00
C GLU A 216 -15.51 14.07 -12.50
N VAL A 217 -14.42 14.15 -11.72
CA VAL A 217 -14.47 14.17 -10.26
C VAL A 217 -13.76 15.39 -9.68
N ARG A 218 -13.51 16.43 -10.47
CA ARG A 218 -13.00 17.71 -9.96
C ARG A 218 -14.12 18.53 -9.32
N VAL A 219 -13.79 19.24 -8.25
CA VAL A 219 -14.66 20.29 -7.71
C VAL A 219 -14.63 21.45 -8.72
N GLY A 220 -15.81 21.85 -9.22
CA GLY A 220 -15.96 22.94 -10.18
C GLY A 220 -15.66 24.32 -9.60
#